data_AF-A0A410MCG8-F1
#
_entry.id   AF-A0A410MCG8-F1
#
_cell.length_a   1.000
_cell.length_b   1.000
_cell.length_c   1.000
_cell.angle_alpha   90.00
_cell.angle_beta   90.00
_cell.angle_gamma   90.00
#
_symmetry.space_group_name_H-M   'P 1'
#
loop_
_entity.id
_entity.type
_entity.pdbx_description
1 polymer ?
#
loop_
_entity_poly.entity_id
_entity_poly.type
_entity_poly.pdbx_seq_one_letter_code
_entity_poly.pdbx_strand_id
1 'polypeptide(L)'
;MHDNSRNLNNTGNLAGVNQGDESEVEAKEIDQHFEYAHGVSEETLNNLKDEIIEHTNNEKEQEEVLGHYEKMRVALREHDKEKAKKYWGWIKDSIGMVGSLVTIGTVL
;
A
#
# COMPACT_ATOMS: atom_id res chain seq x y z
N MET A 1 52.81 -31.63 -28.34
CA MET A 1 52.01 -31.06 -29.44
C MET A 1 50.65 -31.75 -29.36
N HIS A 2 49.58 -31.04 -29.03
CA HIS A 2 48.23 -31.64 -28.96
C HIS A 2 47.51 -31.32 -30.27
N ASP A 3 47.26 -32.36 -31.05
CA ASP A 3 46.40 -32.30 -32.22
C ASP A 3 44.93 -32.44 -31.81
N ASN A 4 44.15 -31.51 -32.34
CA ASN A 4 42.72 -31.40 -32.25
C ASN A 4 42.09 -32.32 -33.32
N SER A 5 41.08 -33.11 -32.97
CA SER A 5 40.17 -33.68 -33.97
C SER A 5 38.76 -33.85 -33.41
N ARG A 6 37.85 -33.35 -34.22
CA ARG A 6 36.48 -32.91 -33.96
C ARG A 6 35.46 -34.03 -34.20
N ASN A 7 34.34 -33.93 -33.47
CA ASN A 7 32.96 -34.03 -33.99
C ASN A 7 32.35 -35.43 -34.23
N LEU A 8 31.18 -35.71 -33.62
CA LEU A 8 29.88 -35.71 -34.30
C LEU A 8 28.75 -36.26 -33.40
N ASN A 9 27.66 -35.48 -33.37
CA ASN A 9 26.27 -35.92 -33.36
C ASN A 9 25.67 -36.54 -32.08
N ASN A 10 25.00 -35.69 -31.31
CA ASN A 10 23.61 -36.03 -30.95
C ASN A 10 22.71 -34.81 -31.18
N THR A 11 22.22 -34.71 -32.41
CA THR A 11 21.10 -33.85 -32.79
C THR A 11 19.80 -34.49 -32.29
N GLY A 12 19.14 -33.84 -31.34
CA GLY A 12 17.89 -34.30 -30.75
C GLY A 12 17.07 -33.15 -30.17
N ASN A 13 16.79 -32.16 -31.03
CA ASN A 13 15.56 -31.37 -31.09
C ASN A 13 14.62 -31.41 -29.85
N LEU A 14 14.63 -30.35 -29.05
CA LEU A 14 13.43 -29.89 -28.35
C LEU A 14 13.29 -28.39 -28.61
N ALA A 15 12.32 -28.08 -29.46
CA ALA A 15 11.87 -26.75 -29.75
C ALA A 15 11.27 -26.10 -28.50
N GLY A 16 11.65 -24.84 -28.29
CA GLY A 16 10.77 -23.79 -27.81
C GLY A 16 10.37 -23.82 -26.35
N VAL A 17 10.95 -22.91 -25.56
CA VAL A 17 10.15 -21.94 -24.79
C VAL A 17 10.96 -20.65 -24.70
N ASN A 18 10.30 -19.53 -25.02
CA ASN A 18 10.75 -18.18 -24.74
C ASN A 18 11.23 -18.04 -23.30
N GLN A 19 12.47 -17.60 -23.10
CA GLN A 19 12.81 -16.85 -21.89
C GLN A 19 13.20 -15.46 -22.36
N GLY A 20 12.17 -14.62 -22.42
CA GLY A 20 12.34 -13.17 -22.44
C GLY A 20 13.11 -12.79 -21.18
N ASP A 21 14.37 -12.49 -21.40
CA ASP A 21 15.14 -11.61 -20.54
C ASP A 21 14.55 -10.22 -20.77
N GLU A 22 13.68 -9.79 -19.87
CA GLU A 22 13.44 -8.37 -19.61
C GLU A 22 12.82 -8.25 -18.22
N SER A 23 13.57 -7.57 -17.36
CA SER A 23 13.29 -7.32 -15.96
C SER A 23 11.97 -6.57 -15.80
N GLU A 24 10.94 -7.24 -15.30
CA GLU A 24 9.81 -6.57 -14.67
C GLU A 24 9.90 -6.88 -13.18
N VAL A 25 10.68 -6.02 -12.52
CA VAL A 25 10.65 -5.70 -11.10
C VAL A 25 9.70 -6.57 -10.30
N GLU A 26 10.25 -7.52 -9.55
CA GLU A 26 9.59 -8.06 -8.37
C GLU A 26 9.02 -6.85 -7.61
N ALA A 27 7.70 -6.68 -7.69
CA ALA A 27 6.96 -5.88 -6.76
C ALA A 27 7.22 -6.55 -5.43
N LYS A 28 8.30 -6.14 -4.76
CA LYS A 28 8.54 -6.43 -3.37
C LYS A 28 7.26 -5.97 -2.69
N GLU A 29 6.40 -6.92 -2.39
CA GLU A 29 5.45 -6.85 -1.30
C GLU A 29 6.29 -6.51 -0.08
N ILE A 30 6.54 -5.23 0.10
CA ILE A 30 6.95 -4.66 1.37
C ILE A 30 5.67 -4.72 2.20
N ASP A 31 5.31 -5.93 2.59
CA ASP A 31 4.51 -6.22 3.77
C ASP A 31 5.45 -5.94 4.97
N GLN A 32 5.90 -4.68 5.07
CA GLN A 32 6.40 -4.16 6.33
C GLN A 32 5.13 -3.90 7.12
N HIS A 33 4.85 -4.81 8.05
CA HIS A 33 4.12 -4.55 9.28
C HIS A 33 4.63 -3.22 9.89
N PHE A 34 4.12 -2.10 9.37
CA PHE A 34 4.30 -0.78 9.95
C PHE A 34 3.26 -0.72 11.06
N GLU A 35 3.67 -0.98 12.29
CA GLU A 35 2.98 -0.36 13.41
C GLU A 35 3.08 1.14 13.18
N TYR A 36 2.00 1.74 12.65
CA TYR A 36 1.97 3.17 12.46
C TYR A 36 2.20 3.80 13.84
N ALA A 37 3.14 4.73 13.85
CA ALA A 37 3.42 5.62 14.95
C ALA A 37 2.15 5.98 15.74
N HIS A 38 2.23 5.79 17.05
CA HIS A 38 1.16 5.89 18.07
C HIS A 38 0.30 4.66 18.34
N GLY A 39 0.48 3.53 17.64
CA GLY A 39 -0.26 2.30 17.94
C GLY A 39 -1.61 2.20 17.20
N VAL A 40 -1.75 2.96 16.11
CA VAL A 40 -2.79 2.72 15.11
C VAL A 40 -2.27 1.62 14.18
N SER A 41 -3.04 0.55 13.98
CA SER A 41 -2.67 -0.51 13.04
C SER A 41 -2.95 -0.10 11.59
N GLU A 42 -2.20 -0.66 10.64
CA GLU A 42 -2.48 -0.46 9.22
C GLU A 42 -3.89 -0.95 8.83
N GLU A 43 -4.35 -2.05 9.43
CA GLU A 43 -5.74 -2.52 9.29
C GLU A 43 -6.76 -1.44 9.67
N THR A 44 -6.53 -0.72 10.77
CA THR A 44 -7.44 0.37 11.19
C THR A 44 -7.46 1.51 10.15
N LEU A 45 -6.32 1.82 9.53
CA LEU A 45 -6.23 2.83 8.49
C LEU A 45 -6.93 2.37 7.20
N ASN A 46 -6.75 1.12 6.80
CA ASN A 46 -7.42 0.56 5.64
C ASN A 46 -8.94 0.50 5.84
N ASN A 47 -9.41 0.08 7.02
CA ASN A 47 -10.82 0.12 7.37
C ASN A 47 -11.38 1.55 7.31
N LEU A 48 -10.64 2.55 7.79
CA LEU A 48 -11.06 3.95 7.66
C LEU A 48 -11.18 4.37 6.18
N LYS A 49 -10.23 3.95 5.34
CA LYS A 49 -10.28 4.25 3.91
C LYS A 49 -11.53 3.66 3.25
N ASP A 50 -11.87 2.42 3.58
CA ASP A 50 -13.06 1.76 3.06
C ASP A 50 -14.35 2.42 3.59
N GLU A 51 -14.39 2.76 4.89
CA GLU A 51 -15.51 3.50 5.49
C GLU A 51 -15.68 4.89 4.84
N ILE A 52 -14.60 5.58 4.46
CA ILE A 52 -14.70 6.85 3.71
C ILE A 52 -15.41 6.63 2.36
N ILE A 53 -15.07 5.56 1.65
CA ILE A 53 -15.68 5.23 0.35
C ILE A 53 -17.16 4.84 0.55
N GLU A 54 -17.49 4.08 1.60
CA GLU A 54 -18.86 3.66 1.89
C GLU A 54 -19.77 4.83 2.33
N HIS A 55 -19.23 5.77 3.10
CA HIS A 55 -20.00 6.84 3.74
C HIS A 55 -20.03 8.16 2.96
N THR A 56 -19.28 8.29 1.87
CA THR A 56 -19.35 9.48 0.99
C THR A 56 -20.28 9.23 -0.19
N ASN A 57 -21.10 10.23 -0.53
CA ASN A 57 -22.19 10.06 -1.51
C ASN A 57 -21.80 10.49 -2.93
N ASN A 58 -20.66 11.17 -3.09
CA ASN A 58 -20.19 11.69 -4.37
C ASN A 58 -18.66 11.68 -4.45
N GLU A 59 -18.14 11.56 -5.67
CA GLU A 59 -16.69 11.43 -5.93
C GLU A 59 -15.89 12.62 -5.42
N LYS A 60 -16.42 13.84 -5.53
CA LYS A 60 -15.69 15.05 -5.11
C LYS A 60 -15.48 15.09 -3.60
N GLU A 61 -16.51 14.78 -2.83
CA GLU A 61 -16.44 14.65 -1.38
C GLU A 61 -15.49 13.52 -0.99
N GLN A 62 -15.62 12.36 -1.64
CA GLN A 62 -14.72 11.23 -1.42
C GLN A 62 -13.25 11.60 -1.64
N GLU A 63 -12.91 12.28 -2.74
CA GLU A 63 -11.55 12.74 -3.02
C GLU A 63 -11.04 13.73 -1.96
N GLU A 64 -11.87 14.65 -1.50
CA GLU A 64 -11.51 15.60 -0.45
C GLU A 64 -11.21 14.90 0.88
N VAL A 65 -12.09 13.97 1.29
CA VAL A 65 -11.95 13.22 2.53
C VAL A 65 -10.76 12.26 2.47
N LEU A 66 -10.53 11.59 1.33
CA LEU A 66 -9.33 10.78 1.10
C LEU A 66 -8.05 11.62 1.15
N GLY A 67 -8.11 12.88 0.68
CA GLY A 67 -7.03 13.84 0.83
C GLY A 67 -6.73 14.19 2.30
N HIS A 68 -7.76 14.26 3.15
CA HIS A 68 -7.58 14.42 4.60
C HIS A 68 -7.02 13.16 5.25
N TYR A 69 -7.49 11.98 4.84
CA TYR A 69 -6.97 10.68 5.28
C TYR A 69 -5.47 10.53 5.02
N GLU A 70 -4.99 10.81 3.82
CA GLU A 70 -3.56 10.71 3.51
C GLU A 70 -2.71 11.70 4.34
N LYS A 71 -3.19 12.92 4.53
CA LYS A 71 -2.53 13.90 5.41
C LYS A 71 -2.52 13.45 6.87
N MET A 72 -3.59 12.79 7.34
CA MET A 72 -3.65 12.20 8.66
C MET A 72 -2.62 11.07 8.82
N ARG A 73 -2.49 10.17 7.84
CA ARG A 73 -1.47 9.09 7.85
C ARG A 73 -0.06 9.63 7.93
N VAL A 74 0.24 10.67 7.15
CA VAL A 74 1.55 11.34 7.20
C VAL A 74 1.78 11.92 8.59
N ALA A 75 0.80 12.66 9.13
CA ALA A 75 0.92 13.24 10.48
C ALA A 75 1.10 12.18 11.58
N LEU A 76 0.37 11.06 11.49
CA LEU A 76 0.56 9.91 12.37
C LEU A 76 1.99 9.38 12.27
N ARG A 77 2.50 9.17 11.05
CA ARG A 77 3.88 8.70 10.78
C ARG A 77 4.95 9.66 11.32
N GLU A 78 4.70 10.96 11.24
CA GLU A 78 5.58 12.01 11.76
C GLU A 78 5.46 12.22 13.29
N HIS A 79 4.60 11.43 13.95
CA HIS A 79 4.24 11.58 15.36
C HIS A 79 3.63 12.96 15.73
N ASP A 80 3.06 13.66 14.74
CA ASP A 80 2.42 14.97 14.92
C ASP A 80 0.95 14.80 15.28
N LYS A 81 0.70 14.60 16.58
CA LYS A 81 -0.65 14.38 17.13
C LYS A 81 -1.62 15.53 16.86
N GLU A 82 -1.16 16.78 16.89
CA GLU A 82 -2.03 17.94 16.68
C GLU A 82 -2.52 18.00 15.23
N LYS A 83 -1.62 17.78 14.26
CA LYS A 83 -2.01 17.67 12.85
C LYS A 83 -2.87 16.45 12.61
N ALA A 84 -2.52 15.29 13.15
CA ALA A 84 -3.29 14.08 12.99
C ALA A 84 -4.73 14.26 13.53
N LYS A 85 -4.88 14.87 14.71
CA LYS A 85 -6.20 15.18 15.30
C LYS A 85 -7.00 16.18 14.47
N LYS A 86 -6.34 17.17 13.86
CA LYS A 86 -6.98 18.12 12.96
C LYS A 86 -7.57 17.44 11.73
N TYR A 87 -6.78 16.60 11.04
CA TYR A 87 -7.26 15.87 9.86
C TYR A 87 -8.30 14.80 10.23
N TRP A 88 -8.10 14.11 11.35
CA TRP A 88 -9.10 13.19 11.92
C TRP A 88 -10.45 13.89 12.15
N GLY A 89 -10.43 15.11 12.70
CA GLY A 89 -11.63 15.91 12.91
C GLY A 89 -12.36 16.23 11.61
N TRP A 90 -11.64 16.59 10.56
CA TRP A 90 -12.23 16.85 9.24
C TRP A 90 -12.84 15.61 8.62
N ILE A 91 -12.17 14.46 8.69
CA ILE A 91 -12.73 13.18 8.21
C ILE A 91 -14.03 12.87 8.96
N LYS A 92 -14.01 12.97 10.29
CA LYS A 92 -15.18 12.74 11.16
C LYS A 92 -16.33 13.70 10.85
N ASP A 93 -16.05 14.96 10.54
CA ASP A 93 -17.08 15.94 10.20
C ASP A 93 -17.70 15.66 8.81
N SER A 94 -16.97 15.01 7.90
CA SER A 94 -17.46 14.62 6.57
C SER A 94 -18.28 13.32 6.59
N ILE A 95 -17.75 12.24 7.18
CA ILE A 95 -18.39 10.91 7.11
C ILE A 95 -19.16 10.52 8.38
N GLY A 96 -19.12 11.36 9.41
CA GLY A 96 -19.63 11.04 10.73
C GLY A 96 -18.65 10.22 11.58
N MET A 97 -19.13 9.71 12.71
CA MET A 97 -18.34 8.89 13.63
C MET A 97 -18.45 7.41 13.24
N VAL A 98 -17.38 6.84 12.69
CA VAL A 98 -17.28 5.43 12.31
C VAL A 98 -16.32 4.64 13.22
N GLY A 99 -16.29 3.32 13.10
CA GLY A 99 -15.57 2.44 14.03
C GLY A 99 -14.07 2.71 14.06
N SER A 100 -13.45 2.82 12.88
CA SER A 100 -12.01 3.10 12.79
C SER A 100 -11.65 4.49 13.35
N LEU A 101 -12.51 5.51 13.16
CA LEU A 101 -12.31 6.84 13.72
C LEU A 101 -12.34 6.83 15.24
N VAL A 102 -13.19 6.01 15.88
CA VAL A 102 -13.20 5.85 17.35
C VAL A 102 -11.86 5.30 17.82
N THR A 103 -11.36 4.25 17.18
CA THR A 103 -10.09 3.61 17.51
C THR A 103 -8.93 4.60 17.36
N ILE A 104 -8.84 5.29 16.23
CA ILE A 104 -7.80 6.29 15.96
C ILE A 104 -7.89 7.47 16.94
N GLY A 105 -9.11 7.97 17.19
CA GLY A 105 -9.35 9.09 18.11
C GLY A 105 -9.01 8.77 19.56
N THR A 106 -9.06 7.50 19.97
CA THR A 106 -8.63 7.05 21.31
C THR A 106 -7.11 7.09 21.47
N VAL A 107 -6.37 6.87 20.37
CA VAL A 107 -4.91 6.84 20.35
C VAL A 107 -4.29 8.25 20.30
N LEU A 108 -4.97 9.18 19.62
CA LEU A 108 -4.53 10.57 19.41
C LEU A 108 -4.62 11.43 20.67
#